data_AF-A0A519BX05-F1
#
_entry.id   AF-A0A519BX05-F1
#
_cell.length_a   1.000
_cell.length_b   1.000
_cell.length_c   1.000
_cell.angle_alpha   90.00
_cell.angle_beta   90.00
_cell.angle_gamma   90.00
#
_symmetry.space_group_name_H-M   'P 1'
#
loop_
_entity.id
_entity.type
_entity.pdbx_description
1 polymer ?
#
loop_
_entity_poly.entity_id
_entity_poly.type
_entity_poly.pdbx_seq_one_letter_code
_entity_poly.pdbx_strand_id
1 'polypeptide(L)' 'MVVSTHKKAYMKKYNQKSEVKSRKAEYMRKTREKSDQVAAERLVNMLLDQGFEDWAFDVAQERAPHMLVTAKNRVRKRK' A
#
# COMPACT_ATOMS: atom_id res chain seq x y z
N MET A 1 -29.78 -16.32 -7.89
CA MET A 1 -29.69 -16.68 -6.46
C MET A 1 -30.36 -15.61 -5.61
N VAL A 2 -31.54 -15.87 -5.04
CA VAL A 2 -32.23 -14.93 -4.13
C VAL A 2 -31.79 -15.22 -2.69
N VAL A 3 -31.04 -14.31 -2.08
CA VAL A 3 -30.65 -14.43 -0.67
C VAL A 3 -31.89 -14.24 0.20
N SER A 4 -32.24 -15.26 0.99
CA SER A 4 -33.37 -15.23 1.93
C SER A 4 -33.33 -13.99 2.83
N THR A 5 -34.50 -13.40 3.08
CA THR A 5 -34.70 -12.21 3.94
C THR A 5 -34.06 -12.39 5.32
N HIS A 6 -34.15 -13.60 5.87
CA HIS A 6 -33.55 -13.99 7.15
C HIS A 6 -32.01 -13.91 7.12
N LYS A 7 -31.39 -14.36 6.04
CA LYS A 7 -29.93 -14.28 5.86
C LYS A 7 -29.45 -12.83 5.74
N LYS A 8 -30.23 -11.95 5.08
CA LYS A 8 -29.92 -10.51 5.00
C LYS A 8 -29.99 -9.84 6.38
N ALA A 9 -31.03 -10.12 7.16
CA ALA A 9 -31.20 -9.56 8.50
C ALA A 9 -30.07 -10.03 9.44
N TYR A 10 -29.71 -11.32 9.38
CA TYR A 10 -28.57 -11.87 10.12
C TYR A 10 -27.26 -11.16 9.76
N MET A 11 -26.94 -11.06 8.46
CA MET A 11 -25.69 -10.42 8.01
C MET A 11 -25.62 -8.94 8.39
N LYS A 12 -26.77 -8.24 8.38
CA LYS A 12 -26.84 -6.86 8.86
C LYS A 12 -26.45 -6.75 10.34
N LYS A 13 -27.01 -7.60 11.21
CA LYS A 13 -26.65 -7.63 12.65
C LYS A 13 -25.20 -8.05 12.86
N TYR A 14 -24.74 -9.08 12.16
CA TYR A 14 -23.36 -9.57 12.24
C TYR A 14 -22.34 -8.50 11.88
N ASN A 15 -22.54 -7.78 10.77
CA ASN A 15 -21.64 -6.71 10.33
C ASN A 15 -21.65 -5.47 11.25
N GLN A 16 -22.64 -5.33 12.13
CA GLN A 16 -22.68 -4.24 13.11
C GLN A 16 -21.88 -4.54 14.37
N LYS A 17 -21.52 -5.82 14.62
CA LYS A 17 -20.69 -6.22 15.76
C LYS A 17 -19.35 -5.48 15.74
N SER A 18 -18.93 -4.97 16.89
CA SER A 18 -17.67 -4.21 17.04
C SER A 18 -16.46 -5.00 16.58
N GLU A 19 -16.35 -6.28 16.98
CA GLU A 19 -15.26 -7.19 16.58
C GLU A 19 -15.14 -7.33 15.05
N VAL A 20 -16.27 -7.44 14.34
CA VAL A 20 -16.32 -7.62 12.89
C VAL A 20 -15.89 -6.32 12.20
N LYS A 21 -16.35 -5.17 12.70
CA LYS A 21 -15.92 -3.86 12.20
C LYS A 21 -14.43 -3.63 12.40
N SER A 22 -13.90 -3.94 13.59
CA SER A 22 -12.48 -3.79 13.89
C SER A 22 -11.61 -4.67 12.99
N ARG A 23 -11.96 -5.95 12.83
CA ARG A 23 -11.25 -6.86 11.92
C ARG A 23 -11.30 -6.39 10.46
N LYS A 24 -12.45 -5.89 10.01
CA LYS A 24 -12.59 -5.34 8.67
C LYS A 24 -11.74 -4.07 8.50
N ALA A 25 -11.72 -3.18 9.48
CA ALA A 25 -10.90 -1.98 9.45
C ALA A 25 -9.40 -2.31 9.41
N GLU A 26 -8.96 -3.28 10.22
CA GLU A 26 -7.58 -3.76 10.22
C GLU A 26 -7.19 -4.36 8.86
N TYR A 27 -8.05 -5.21 8.29
CA TYR A 27 -7.85 -5.76 6.95
C TYR A 27 -7.73 -4.66 5.89
N MET A 28 -8.61 -3.65 5.95
CA MET A 28 -8.56 -2.51 5.02
C MET A 28 -7.31 -1.65 5.21
N ARG A 29 -6.79 -1.52 6.45
CA ARG A 29 -5.52 -0.82 6.71
C ARG A 29 -4.34 -1.57 6.09
N LYS A 30 -4.22 -2.87 6.36
CA LYS A 30 -3.12 -3.70 5.80
C LYS A 30 -3.13 -3.72 4.28
N THR A 31 -4.31 -3.79 3.67
CA THR A 31 -4.42 -3.78 2.19
C THR A 31 -4.04 -2.44 1.59
N ARG A 32 -4.41 -1.33 2.23
CA ARG A 32 -3.97 0.02 1.83
C ARG A 32 -2.47 0.20 1.99
N GLU A 33 -1.92 -0.17 3.13
CA GLU A 33 -0.47 -0.10 3.40
C GLU A 33 0.34 -0.87 2.35
N LYS A 34 -0.10 -2.08 2.00
CA LYS A 34 0.51 -2.86 0.92
C LYS A 34 0.41 -2.16 -0.44
N SER A 35 -0.76 -1.58 -0.75
CA SER A 35 -0.96 -0.83 -1.99
C SER A 35 -0.08 0.42 -2.06
N ASP A 36 0.05 1.13 -0.94
CA ASP A 36 0.87 2.34 -0.82
C ASP A 36 2.35 2.01 -0.98
N GLN A 37 2.83 0.90 -0.40
CA GLN A 37 4.19 0.41 -0.59
C GLN A 37 4.48 0.10 -2.06
N VAL A 38 3.58 -0.62 -2.74
CA VAL A 38 3.72 -0.93 -4.18
C VAL A 38 3.69 0.34 -5.02
N ALA A 39 2.85 1.32 -4.68
CA ALA A 39 2.82 2.60 -5.37
C ALA A 39 4.12 3.39 -5.17
N ALA A 40 4.68 3.39 -3.97
CA ALA A 40 5.96 4.03 -3.67
C ALA A 40 7.11 3.41 -4.48
N GLU A 41 7.18 2.07 -4.54
CA GLU A 41 8.18 1.38 -5.37
C GLU A 41 8.08 1.76 -6.86
N ARG A 42 6.85 1.81 -7.40
CA ARG A 42 6.61 2.23 -8.78
C ARG A 42 7.06 3.67 -9.02
N LEU A 43 6.78 4.57 -8.08
CA LEU A 43 7.19 5.96 -8.16
C LEU A 43 8.72 6.10 -8.14
N VAL A 44 9.40 5.40 -7.22
CA VAL A 44 10.87 5.39 -7.15
C VAL A 44 11.46 4.92 -8.48
N ASN A 45 10.97 3.81 -9.03
CA ASN A 45 11.45 3.29 -10.32
C ASN A 45 11.22 4.30 -11.46
N MET A 46 10.03 4.92 -11.53
CA MET A 46 9.72 5.93 -12.54
C MET A 46 10.67 7.14 -12.44
N LEU A 47 10.93 7.63 -11.22
CA LEU A 47 11.85 8.75 -11.00
C LEU A 47 13.28 8.38 -11.40
N LEU A 48 13.74 7.17 -11.06
CA LEU A 48 15.05 6.70 -11.46
C LEU A 48 15.18 6.57 -12.99
N ASP A 49 14.12 6.12 -13.67
CA ASP A 49 14.13 5.96 -15.13
C ASP A 49 14.11 7.32 -15.85
N GLN A 50 13.47 8.33 -15.26
CA GLN A 50 13.52 9.71 -15.74
C GLN A 50 14.80 10.45 -15.32
N GLY A 51 15.62 9.84 -14.46
CA GLY A 51 16.88 10.40 -13.98
C GLY A 51 16.76 11.39 -12.81
N PHE A 52 15.60 11.50 -12.16
CA PHE A 52 15.37 12.28 -10.95
C PHE A 52 15.82 11.50 -9.70
N GLU A 53 17.11 11.27 -9.58
CA GLU A 53 17.65 10.32 -8.60
C GLU A 53 17.58 10.83 -7.14
N ASP A 54 17.75 12.14 -6.92
CA ASP A 54 17.61 12.75 -5.59
C ASP A 54 16.17 12.61 -5.07
N TRP A 55 15.18 12.88 -5.92
CA TRP A 55 13.77 12.70 -5.57
C TRP A 55 13.40 11.23 -5.39
N ALA A 56 13.98 10.34 -6.21
CA ALA A 56 13.81 8.90 -6.02
C ALA A 56 14.37 8.43 -4.68
N PHE A 57 15.49 9.03 -4.24
CA PHE A 57 16.11 8.75 -2.96
C PHE A 57 15.24 9.22 -1.78
N ASP A 58 14.73 10.45 -1.83
CA ASP A 58 13.85 11.00 -0.79
C ASP A 58 12.57 10.15 -0.64
N VAL A 59 11.92 9.83 -1.76
CA VAL A 59 10.71 8.98 -1.76
C VAL A 59 11.01 7.57 -1.24
N ALA A 60 12.15 6.98 -1.61
CA ALA A 60 12.57 5.68 -1.10
C ALA A 60 12.82 5.75 0.42
N GLN A 61 13.45 6.81 0.92
CA GLN A 61 13.76 6.96 2.35
C GLN A 61 12.48 7.04 3.19
N GLU A 62 11.47 7.77 2.72
CA GLU A 62 10.23 7.94 3.45
C GLU A 62 9.27 6.75 3.34
N ARG A 63 9.15 6.15 2.15
CA ARG A 63 8.00 5.27 1.81
C ARG A 63 8.38 3.89 1.28
N ALA A 64 9.62 3.68 0.84
CA ALA A 64 10.11 2.40 0.32
C ALA A 64 11.58 2.15 0.71
N PRO A 65 11.91 2.05 2.01
CA PRO A 65 13.29 2.07 2.49
C PRO A 65 14.13 0.90 1.97
N HIS A 66 13.49 -0.23 1.60
CA HIS A 66 14.14 -1.36 0.96
C HIS A 66 14.70 -1.04 -0.45
N MET A 67 14.21 0.01 -1.11
CA MET A 67 14.68 0.47 -2.43
C MET A 67 15.90 1.40 -2.36
N LEU A 68 16.35 1.79 -1.17
CA LEU A 68 17.45 2.75 -0.99
C LEU A 68 18.77 2.28 -1.61
N VAL A 69 19.07 0.98 -1.58
CA VAL A 69 20.29 0.42 -2.19
C VAL A 69 20.29 0.62 -3.70
N THR A 70 19.14 0.40 -4.34
CA THR A 70 18.96 0.56 -5.78
C THR A 70 19.07 2.02 -6.19
N ALA A 71 18.43 2.92 -5.43
CA ALA A 71 18.51 4.36 -5.66
C ALA A 71 19.95 4.88 -5.52
N LYS A 72 20.65 4.57 -4.42
CA LYS A 72 22.04 5.01 -4.19
C LYS A 72 23.02 4.52 -5.24
N ASN A 73 22.87 3.28 -5.71
CA ASN A 73 23.80 2.69 -6.69
C ASN A 73 23.68 3.32 -8.08
N ARG A 74 22.49 3.80 -8.49
CA ARG A 74 22.31 4.53 -9.76
C ARG A 74 22.92 5.93 -9.69
N VAL A 75 22.69 6.67 -8.59
CA VAL A 75 23.31 7.99 -8.33
C VAL A 75 24.83 7.95 -8.48
N ARG A 76 25.47 6.92 -7.90
CA ARG A 76 26.93 6.81 -7.90
C ARG A 76 27.53 6.59 -9.29
N LYS A 77 26.79 5.99 -10.24
CA LYS A 77 27.29 5.68 -11.59
C LYS A 77 27.32 6.89 -12.53
N ARG A 78 26.67 8.01 -12.18
CA ARG A 78 26.62 9.22 -13.01
C ARG A 78 27.66 10.29 -12.64
N LYS A 79 28.36 10.15 -11.51
CA LYS A 79 29.51 10.98 -11.12
C LYS A 79 30.79 10.46 -11.74
#